data_AF-A0AAN0IYV4-F1
#
_entry.id   AF-A0AAN0IYV4-F1
#
_cell.length_a   1.000
_cell.length_b   1.000
_cell.length_c   1.000
_cell.angle_alpha   90.00
_cell.angle_beta   90.00
_cell.angle_gamma   90.00
#
_symmetry.space_group_name_H-M   'P 1'
#
loop_
_entity.id
_entity.type
_entity.pdbx_description
1 polymer ?
#
loop_
_entity_poly.entity_id
_entity_poly.type
_entity_poly.pdbx_seq_one_letter_code
_entity_poly.pdbx_strand_id
1 'polypeptide(L)'
;MYVADTYNHRIQKFSPGGKFVSQFGSKGSGPGQLILPIGITIDTAATGLVYVGDGNHHISVFTSDGVFVRKFGSEGNNIDHIKYPFGLTFDKDGLLYVCDCRCISRRPGEYSRNINEATGAVAILVGPIHTEN
;
A
#
# COMPACT_ATOMS: atom_id res chain seq x y z
N MET A 1 -3.32 2.39 -16.06
CA MET A 1 -3.75 1.37 -15.09
C MET A 1 -2.52 0.82 -14.38
N TYR A 2 -2.60 0.59 -13.07
CA TYR A 2 -1.52 -0.05 -12.31
C TYR A 2 -2.03 -1.35 -11.70
N VAL A 3 -1.17 -2.36 -11.62
CA VAL A 3 -1.48 -3.69 -11.09
C VAL A 3 -0.41 -4.08 -10.07
N ALA A 4 -0.83 -4.46 -8.87
CA ALA A 4 0.03 -5.09 -7.89
C ALA A 4 0.25 -6.55 -8.27
N ASP A 5 1.45 -6.88 -8.73
CA ASP A 5 1.84 -8.23 -9.10
C ASP A 5 2.46 -8.92 -7.88
N THR A 6 1.58 -9.26 -6.94
CA THR A 6 1.91 -9.57 -5.53
C THR A 6 3.06 -10.55 -5.37
N TYR A 7 2.99 -11.72 -6.00
CA TYR A 7 4.02 -12.76 -5.84
C TYR A 7 5.31 -12.49 -6.62
N ASN A 8 5.30 -11.51 -7.53
CA ASN A 8 6.49 -11.02 -8.22
C ASN A 8 7.09 -9.77 -7.55
N HIS A 9 6.53 -9.32 -6.43
CA HIS A 9 7.10 -8.22 -5.63
C HIS A 9 7.28 -6.91 -6.41
N ARG A 10 6.35 -6.61 -7.33
CA ARG A 10 6.43 -5.46 -8.23
C ARG A 10 5.06 -4.88 -8.54
N ILE A 11 5.05 -3.66 -9.05
CA ILE A 11 3.90 -3.02 -9.68
C ILE A 11 4.12 -2.97 -11.19
N GLN A 12 3.07 -3.25 -11.96
CA GLN A 12 3.08 -3.11 -13.41
C GLN A 12 2.16 -1.96 -13.85
N LYS A 13 2.59 -1.18 -14.83
CA LYS A 13 1.84 -0.10 -15.47
C LYS A 13 1.38 -0.56 -16.85
N PHE A 14 0.11 -0.37 -17.12
CA PHE A 14 -0.53 -0.69 -18.40
C PHE A 14 -1.21 0.54 -19.00
N SER A 15 -1.23 0.61 -20.33
CA SER A 15 -2.04 1.56 -21.07
C SER A 15 -3.54 1.25 -20.90
N PRO A 16 -4.44 2.19 -21.20
CA PRO A 16 -5.88 1.92 -21.19
C PRO A 16 -6.30 0.76 -22.10
N GLY A 17 -5.55 0.49 -23.17
CA GLY A 17 -5.75 -0.66 -24.06
C GLY A 17 -5.12 -1.97 -23.56
N GLY A 18 -4.66 -2.03 -22.30
CA GLY A 18 -4.09 -3.23 -21.69
C GLY A 18 -2.66 -3.58 -22.10
N LYS A 19 -1.96 -2.71 -22.84
CA LYS A 19 -0.55 -2.97 -23.21
C LYS A 19 0.37 -2.67 -22.04
N PHE A 20 1.33 -3.55 -21.79
CA PHE A 20 2.40 -3.31 -20.81
C PHE A 20 3.19 -2.06 -21.19
N VAL A 21 3.43 -1.18 -20.22
CA VAL A 21 4.19 0.07 -20.40
C VAL A 21 5.50 0.01 -19.63
N SER A 22 5.43 -0.26 -18.34
CA SER A 22 6.60 -0.31 -17.46
C SER A 22 6.29 -1.09 -16.18
N GLN A 23 7.32 -1.31 -15.36
CA GLN A 23 7.20 -1.92 -14.04
C GLN A 23 8.21 -1.29 -13.09
N PHE A 24 7.93 -1.37 -11.79
CA PHE A 24 8.83 -0.94 -10.73
C PHE A 24 8.62 -1.78 -9.48
N GLY A 25 9.60 -1.79 -8.59
CA GLY A 25 9.63 -2.68 -7.45
C GLY A 25 10.51 -3.91 -7.68
N SER A 26 11.10 -4.40 -6.59
CA SER A 26 11.79 -5.67 -6.51
C SER A 26 11.66 -6.21 -5.09
N LYS A 27 11.84 -7.51 -4.89
CA LYS A 27 11.69 -8.12 -3.56
C LYS A 27 12.68 -7.54 -2.55
N GLY A 28 12.18 -7.00 -1.44
CA GLY A 28 13.00 -6.54 -0.31
C GLY A 28 12.33 -5.42 0.49
N SER A 29 13.08 -4.83 1.42
CA SER A 29 12.60 -3.80 2.35
C SER A 29 13.30 -2.43 2.19
N GLY A 30 14.26 -2.34 1.26
CA GLY A 30 14.96 -1.10 0.93
C GLY A 30 14.11 -0.09 0.14
N PRO A 31 14.65 1.11 -0.13
CA PRO A 31 13.97 2.10 -0.98
C PRO A 31 13.56 1.52 -2.34
N GLY A 32 12.29 1.67 -2.68
CA GLY A 32 11.71 1.15 -3.92
C GLY A 32 11.59 -0.37 -4.01
N GLN A 33 11.96 -1.12 -2.96
CA GLN A 33 11.69 -2.55 -2.85
C GLN A 33 10.34 -2.79 -2.19
N LEU A 34 9.69 -3.89 -2.58
CA LEU A 34 8.35 -4.28 -2.13
C LEU A 34 8.36 -5.73 -1.65
N ILE A 35 7.54 -6.06 -0.66
CA ILE A 35 7.22 -7.45 -0.33
C ILE A 35 5.73 -7.66 -0.51
N LEU A 36 5.31 -8.58 -1.39
CA LEU A 36 3.90 -8.93 -1.56
C LEU A 36 3.00 -7.67 -1.63
N PRO A 37 3.18 -6.77 -2.61
CA PRO A 37 2.33 -5.59 -2.73
C PRO A 37 0.88 -6.02 -2.93
N ILE A 38 -0.04 -5.41 -2.19
CA ILE A 38 -1.47 -5.74 -2.21
C ILE A 38 -2.30 -4.50 -2.47
N GLY A 39 -2.22 -3.51 -1.58
CA GLY A 39 -2.95 -2.25 -1.71
C GLY A 39 -2.26 -1.34 -2.71
N ILE A 40 -3.04 -0.74 -3.62
CA ILE A 40 -2.54 0.31 -4.52
C ILE A 40 -3.61 1.38 -4.72
N THR A 41 -3.19 2.64 -4.65
CA THR A 41 -4.04 3.78 -5.02
C THR A 41 -3.20 4.89 -5.63
N ILE A 42 -3.86 5.86 -6.25
CA ILE A 42 -3.22 7.02 -6.88
C ILE A 42 -3.94 8.24 -6.35
N ASP A 43 -3.17 9.22 -5.91
CA ASP A 43 -3.70 10.56 -5.63
C ASP A 43 -3.94 11.30 -6.95
N THR A 44 -5.04 10.99 -7.62
CA THR A 44 -5.36 11.60 -8.92
C THR A 44 -5.84 13.04 -8.82
N ALA A 45 -6.20 13.50 -7.62
CA ALA A 45 -6.75 14.83 -7.40
C ALA A 45 -5.67 15.90 -7.18
N ALA A 46 -4.51 15.53 -6.61
CA ALA A 46 -3.43 16.47 -6.32
C ALA A 46 -2.10 16.10 -7.00
N THR A 47 -1.45 15.01 -6.56
CA THR A 47 -0.01 14.80 -6.87
C THR A 47 0.27 13.85 -8.03
N GLY A 48 -0.67 12.97 -8.39
CA GLY A 48 -0.43 11.87 -9.33
C GLY A 48 0.51 10.78 -8.81
N LEU A 49 0.86 10.81 -7.51
CA LEU A 49 1.72 9.81 -6.88
C LEU A 49 0.97 8.49 -6.67
N VAL A 50 1.71 7.40 -6.76
CA VAL A 50 1.23 6.03 -6.57
C VAL A 50 1.60 5.57 -5.16
N TYR A 51 0.59 5.18 -4.39
CA TYR A 51 0.74 4.69 -3.02
C TYR A 51 0.52 3.19 -3.01
N VAL A 52 1.48 2.45 -2.47
CA VAL A 52 1.50 0.99 -2.47
C VAL A 52 1.62 0.48 -1.05
N GLY A 53 0.61 -0.25 -0.60
CA GLY A 53 0.66 -1.03 0.62
C GLY A 53 1.29 -2.38 0.35
N ASP A 54 2.25 -2.77 1.19
CA ASP A 54 2.95 -4.03 1.03
C ASP A 54 3.09 -4.81 2.36
N GLY A 55 3.59 -6.04 2.25
CA GLY A 55 3.87 -6.96 3.35
C GLY A 55 5.04 -6.56 4.25
N ASN A 56 5.71 -5.42 4.04
CA ASN A 56 6.62 -4.84 5.02
C ASN A 56 5.88 -3.94 6.03
N HIS A 57 4.54 -3.98 6.07
CA HIS A 57 3.73 -3.20 7.01
C HIS A 57 3.86 -1.68 6.84
N HIS A 58 4.09 -1.24 5.61
CA HIS A 58 4.23 0.18 5.30
C HIS A 58 3.59 0.53 3.96
N ILE A 59 3.41 1.82 3.74
CA ILE A 59 2.97 2.40 2.49
C ILE A 59 4.20 3.03 1.83
N SER A 60 4.54 2.53 0.64
CA SER A 60 5.58 3.09 -0.22
C SER A 60 4.96 4.00 -1.27
N VAL A 61 5.57 5.15 -1.50
CA VAL A 61 5.10 6.20 -2.42
C VAL A 61 6.04 6.30 -3.59
N PHE A 62 5.49 6.30 -4.79
CA PHE A 62 6.21 6.37 -6.05
C PHE A 62 5.68 7.48 -6.94
N THR A 63 6.50 8.00 -7.84
CA THR A 63 6.03 8.79 -8.97
C THR A 63 5.23 7.93 -9.95
N SER A 64 4.51 8.54 -10.88
CA SER A 64 3.80 7.84 -11.95
C SER A 64 4.71 7.01 -12.86
N ASP A 65 6.01 7.28 -12.85
CA ASP A 65 7.03 6.57 -13.62
C ASP A 65 7.76 5.50 -12.80
N GLY A 66 7.36 5.31 -11.53
CA GLY A 66 7.87 4.24 -10.67
C GLY A 66 9.14 4.59 -9.89
N VAL A 67 9.49 5.87 -9.78
CA VAL A 67 10.61 6.33 -8.95
C VAL A 67 10.15 6.39 -7.50
N PHE A 68 10.89 5.76 -6.60
CA PHE A 68 10.60 5.81 -5.16
C PHE A 68 10.75 7.23 -4.62
N VAL A 69 9.75 7.70 -3.89
CA VAL A 69 9.72 9.03 -3.26
C VAL A 69 10.00 8.90 -1.77
N ARG A 70 9.19 8.10 -1.06
CA ARG A 70 9.27 7.91 0.39
C ARG A 70 8.45 6.70 0.81
N LYS A 71 8.55 6.33 2.09
CA LYS A 71 7.69 5.33 2.72
C LYS A 71 7.32 5.76 4.13
N PHE A 72 6.17 5.32 4.61
CA PHE A 72 5.68 5.62 5.96
C PHE A 72 4.78 4.51 6.49
N GLY A 73 4.56 4.49 7.80
CA GLY A 73 4.03 3.33 8.51
C GLY A 73 5.15 2.40 8.97
N SER A 74 4.94 1.70 10.08
CA SER A 74 5.90 0.76 10.66
C SER A 74 5.18 -0.36 11.40
N GLU A 75 5.85 -1.49 11.57
CA GLU A 75 5.39 -2.58 12.43
C GLU A 75 5.45 -2.17 13.91
N GLY A 76 4.40 -2.52 14.68
CA GLY A 76 4.32 -2.30 16.12
C GLY A 76 2.90 -2.46 16.67
N ASN A 77 2.71 -2.24 17.97
CA ASN A 77 1.46 -2.51 18.68
C ASN A 77 0.74 -1.25 19.20
N ASN A 78 1.29 -0.07 18.93
CA ASN A 78 0.60 1.19 19.24
C ASN A 78 -0.53 1.45 18.22
N ILE A 79 -1.42 2.39 18.56
CA ILE A 79 -2.59 2.74 17.74
C ILE A 79 -2.24 3.33 16.36
N ASP A 80 -1.00 3.77 16.17
CA ASP A 80 -0.50 4.42 14.95
C ASP A 80 0.21 3.46 13.97
N HIS A 81 0.16 2.14 14.22
CA HIS A 81 0.82 1.14 13.36
C HIS A 81 -0.11 0.55 12.31
N ILE A 82 0.37 0.47 11.07
CA ILE A 82 -0.33 -0.13 9.93
C ILE A 82 0.08 -1.60 9.83
N LYS A 83 -0.85 -2.55 10.00
CA LYS A 83 -0.56 -3.97 9.77
C LYS A 83 -1.18 -4.48 8.48
N TYR A 84 -0.33 -4.83 7.51
CA TYR A 84 -0.76 -5.32 6.19
C TYR A 84 -1.76 -4.38 5.52
N PRO A 85 -1.32 -3.23 4.99
CA PRO A 85 -2.20 -2.30 4.28
C PRO A 85 -2.80 -2.96 3.02
N PHE A 86 -4.08 -3.29 3.09
CA PHE A 86 -4.83 -3.93 2.01
C PHE A 86 -5.59 -2.93 1.16
N GLY A 87 -6.43 -2.14 1.81
CA GLY A 87 -7.26 -1.13 1.17
C GLY A 87 -6.59 0.23 1.29
N LEU A 88 -6.44 0.94 0.19
CA LEU A 88 -5.96 2.31 0.16
C LEU A 88 -6.91 3.14 -0.71
N THR A 89 -7.42 4.25 -0.21
CA THR A 89 -8.22 5.18 -1.03
C THR A 89 -8.04 6.61 -0.55
N PHE A 90 -8.08 7.56 -1.48
CA PHE A 90 -8.19 8.97 -1.16
C PHE A 90 -9.66 9.38 -1.11
N ASP A 91 -10.01 10.36 -0.27
CA ASP A 91 -11.24 11.13 -0.43
C ASP A 91 -11.02 12.35 -1.35
N LYS A 92 -12.10 13.12 -1.55
CA LYS A 92 -12.11 14.32 -2.38
C LYS A 92 -11.21 15.45 -1.87
N ASP A 93 -10.83 15.42 -0.59
CA ASP A 93 -10.02 16.45 0.07
C ASP A 93 -8.55 16.03 0.15
N GLY A 94 -8.18 14.89 -0.44
CA GLY A 94 -6.81 14.38 -0.51
C GLY A 94 -6.37 13.62 0.74
N LEU A 95 -7.31 13.20 1.59
CA LEU A 95 -7.00 12.40 2.76
C LEU A 95 -6.93 10.91 2.40
N LEU A 96 -5.82 10.26 2.78
CA LEU A 96 -5.61 8.82 2.55
C LEU A 96 -6.24 7.99 3.67
N TYR A 97 -7.14 7.09 3.30
CA TYR A 97 -7.69 6.05 4.16
C TYR A 97 -6.97 4.74 3.88
N VAL A 98 -6.61 4.06 4.96
CA VAL A 98 -5.91 2.78 4.94
C VAL A 98 -6.75 1.76 5.69
N CYS A 99 -7.02 0.62 5.09
CA CYS A 99 -7.55 -0.54 5.79
C CYS A 99 -6.40 -1.50 6.06
N ASP A 100 -6.10 -1.69 7.34
CA ASP A 100 -5.13 -2.68 7.78
C ASP A 100 -5.87 -3.99 8.13
N CYS A 101 -5.17 -5.12 8.05
CA CYS A 101 -5.77 -6.41 8.34
C CYS A 101 -4.77 -7.26 9.12
N ARG A 102 -5.18 -7.82 10.26
CA ARG A 102 -4.35 -8.76 11.03
C ARG A 102 -4.37 -10.19 10.47
N CYS A 103 -5.08 -10.45 9.38
CA CYS A 103 -5.42 -11.81 8.96
C CYS A 103 -4.34 -12.57 8.16
N ILE A 104 -3.36 -11.92 7.51
CA ILE A 104 -2.45 -12.68 6.60
C ILE A 104 -1.24 -13.35 7.27
N SER A 105 -1.01 -13.24 8.59
CA SER A 105 0.13 -13.96 9.19
C SER A 105 -0.09 -15.49 9.31
N ARG A 106 -1.21 -16.03 8.81
CA ARG A 106 -1.52 -17.46 8.99
C ARG A 106 -0.76 -18.32 7.99
N ARG A 107 0.17 -19.14 8.49
CA ARG A 107 0.82 -20.21 7.72
C ARG A 107 -0.26 -21.16 7.17
N PRO A 108 -0.03 -21.84 6.02
CA PRO A 108 -0.93 -22.88 5.55
C PRO A 108 -1.10 -23.96 6.64
N GLY A 109 -2.29 -24.09 7.23
CA GLY A 109 -2.60 -25.10 8.26
C GLY A 109 -3.41 -24.64 9.48
N GLU A 110 -3.50 -23.33 9.76
CA GLU A 110 -4.22 -22.81 10.94
C GLU A 110 -5.61 -22.23 10.57
N TYR A 111 -6.54 -23.11 10.21
CA TYR A 111 -7.90 -22.73 9.79
C TYR A 111 -8.92 -22.56 10.94
N SER A 112 -8.55 -22.86 12.18
CA SER A 112 -9.49 -22.85 13.32
C SER A 112 -9.10 -21.82 14.38
N ARG A 113 -9.55 -20.58 14.20
CA ARG A 113 -9.97 -19.69 15.31
C ARG A 113 -10.62 -18.41 14.78
N ASN A 114 -11.92 -18.31 15.09
CA ASN A 114 -12.85 -17.18 15.13
C ASN A 114 -12.66 -16.02 14.12
N ILE A 115 -13.61 -15.96 13.20
CA ILE A 115 -13.91 -14.88 12.24
C ILE A 115 -14.39 -13.55 12.88
N ASN A 116 -14.38 -13.45 14.22
CA ASN A 116 -14.95 -12.30 14.95
C ASN A 116 -13.92 -11.24 15.36
N GLU A 117 -12.65 -11.35 14.94
CA GLU A 117 -11.59 -10.37 15.27
C GLU A 117 -11.17 -9.50 14.07
N ALA A 118 -12.05 -9.29 13.10
CA ALA A 118 -11.94 -8.20 12.13
C ALA A 118 -12.14 -6.86 12.86
N THR A 119 -11.18 -6.49 13.70
CA THR A 119 -11.20 -5.28 14.50
C THR A 119 -10.72 -4.12 13.64
N GLY A 120 -11.69 -3.48 12.97
CA GLY A 120 -11.66 -2.08 12.55
C GLY A 120 -10.83 -1.81 11.30
N ALA A 121 -11.45 -1.17 10.31
CA ALA A 121 -10.68 -0.29 9.44
C ALA A 121 -10.07 0.80 10.33
N VAL A 122 -8.79 0.69 10.66
CA VAL A 122 -8.07 1.78 11.29
C VAL A 122 -7.82 2.81 10.20
N ALA A 123 -8.72 3.79 10.07
CA ALA A 123 -8.46 4.97 9.28
C ALA A 123 -7.28 5.72 9.91
N ILE A 124 -6.06 5.37 9.52
CA ILE A 124 -4.89 6.16 9.88
C ILE A 124 -4.97 7.42 9.03
N LEU A 125 -5.39 8.51 9.68
CA LEU A 125 -5.38 9.85 9.14
C LEU A 125 -3.92 10.24 8.90
N VAL A 126 -3.43 10.02 7.68
CA VAL A 126 -2.18 10.66 7.27
C VAL A 126 -2.58 12.06 6.86
N GLY A 127 -2.44 13.01 7.78
CA GLY A 127 -2.78 14.42 7.59
C GLY A 127 -2.12 15.03 6.34
N PRO A 128 -2.54 16.23 5.91
CA PRO A 128 -2.16 16.80 4.63
C PRO A 128 -0.63 16.78 4.46
N ILE A 129 -0.16 16.06 3.44
CA ILE A 129 1.28 15.99 3.11
C ILE A 129 1.73 17.30 2.44
N HIS A 130 0.84 18.28 2.30
CA HIS A 130 1.16 19.63 1.93
C HIS A 130 1.25 20.53 3.16
N THR A 131 2.48 20.70 3.68
CA THR A 131 2.93 21.99 4.24
C THR A 131 4.42 22.21 3.95
N GLU A 132 4.66 23.15 3.02
CA GLU A 132 5.64 24.25 3.06
C GLU A 132 7.15 23.95 3.17
N ASN A 133 7.84 23.85 2.02
CA ASN A 133 8.68 24.91 1.40
C ASN A 133 9.56 24.33 0.28
#